data_AF-A0AAJ2IDZ8-F1
#
_entry.id   AF-A0AAJ2IDZ8-F1
#
_cell.length_a   1.000
_cell.length_b   1.000
_cell.length_c   1.000
_cell.angle_alpha   90.00
_cell.angle_beta   90.00
_cell.angle_gamma   90.00
#
_symmetry.space_group_name_H-M   'P 1'
#
loop_
_entity.id
_entity.type
_entity.pdbx_description
1 polymer ?
#
loop_
_entity_poly.entity_id
_entity_poly.type
_entity_poly.pdbx_seq_one_letter_code
_entity_poly.pdbx_strand_id
1 'polypeptide(L)'
;MWPRRTTLTRDLDTAALRDGRPRGLTQAISRWLYALTHHGQAAVDGIESDSRHGDQLRMRALYERAADPDISPHIDVVDHCPIDAADPQLARALTLLGLEWTPA
;
A
#
# COMPACT_ATOMS: atom_id res chain seq x y z
N MET A 1 2.87 -11.55 9.12
CA MET A 1 3.33 -10.77 10.29
C MET A 1 4.39 -9.78 9.78
N TRP A 2 4.01 -8.53 9.50
CA TRP A 2 4.92 -7.53 8.89
C TRP A 2 5.91 -6.99 9.94
N PRO A 3 7.22 -6.84 9.62
CA PRO A 3 8.20 -6.34 10.58
C PRO A 3 7.93 -4.88 10.94
N ARG A 4 8.06 -4.57 12.23
CA ARG A 4 7.69 -3.28 12.83
C ARG A 4 8.77 -2.21 12.65
N ARG A 5 8.29 -1.01 12.28
CA ARG A 5 8.80 0.35 12.59
C ARG A 5 10.28 0.63 12.30
N THR A 6 10.52 1.26 11.16
CA THR A 6 11.67 2.16 10.98
C THR A 6 11.37 3.46 11.73
N THR A 7 11.98 3.66 12.90
CA THR A 7 11.90 4.91 13.64
C THR A 7 12.73 5.96 12.90
N LEU A 8 12.08 6.95 12.29
CA LEU A 8 12.76 8.14 11.75
C LEU A 8 13.34 8.93 12.93
N THR A 9 14.60 9.35 12.76
CA THR A 9 15.49 9.99 13.73
C THR A 9 14.86 11.19 14.43
N ARG A 10 15.29 11.50 15.68
CA ARG A 10 14.72 12.55 16.56
C ARG A 10 14.73 13.97 15.98
N ASP A 11 15.40 14.17 14.86
CA ASP A 11 15.58 15.47 14.19
C ASP A 11 14.60 15.68 13.02
N LEU A 12 13.72 14.73 12.74
CA LEU A 12 12.71 14.85 11.68
C LEU A 12 11.38 15.35 12.27
N ASP A 13 11.03 16.60 11.97
CA ASP A 13 9.74 17.16 12.34
C ASP A 13 8.61 16.49 11.55
N THR A 14 7.80 15.68 12.25
CA THR A 14 6.61 15.03 11.71
C THR A 14 5.56 16.01 11.18
N ALA A 15 5.53 17.27 11.66
CA ALA A 15 4.64 18.29 11.12
C ALA A 15 5.06 18.70 9.70
N ALA A 16 6.37 18.76 9.42
CA ALA A 16 6.90 19.04 8.08
C ALA A 16 6.61 17.90 7.09
N LEU A 17 6.52 16.64 7.55
CA LEU A 17 6.06 15.52 6.71
C LEU A 17 4.56 15.57 6.40
N ARG A 18 3.76 16.15 7.31
CA ARG A 18 2.31 16.33 7.14
C ARG A 18 1.96 17.57 6.32
N ASP A 19 2.83 18.57 6.26
CA ASP A 19 2.65 19.72 5.38
C ASP A 19 2.81 19.30 3.90
N GLY A 20 1.69 19.31 3.17
CA GLY A 20 1.68 18.92 1.76
C GLY A 20 2.19 19.99 0.79
N ARG A 21 2.60 21.17 1.27
CA ARG A 21 2.98 22.33 0.43
C ARG A 21 4.43 22.26 -0.05
N PRO A 22 5.43 21.78 0.73
CA PRO A 22 6.74 21.42 0.20
C PRO A 22 6.83 19.90 -0.06
N ARG A 23 6.55 19.47 -1.30
CA ARG A 23 6.68 18.04 -1.69
C ARG A 23 8.13 17.52 -1.69
N GLY A 24 9.11 18.41 -1.67
CA GLY A 24 10.53 18.07 -1.83
C GLY A 24 11.04 17.10 -0.76
N LEU A 25 10.67 17.28 0.50
CA LEU A 25 11.10 16.40 1.60
C LEU A 25 10.51 14.99 1.44
N THR A 26 9.19 14.89 1.24
CA THR A 26 8.50 13.60 1.04
C THR A 26 9.01 12.86 -0.19
N GLN A 27 9.29 13.59 -1.28
CA GLN A 27 9.89 13.03 -2.49
C GLN A 27 11.32 12.55 -2.25
N ALA A 28 12.14 13.32 -1.53
CA ALA A 28 13.50 12.94 -1.20
C ALA A 28 13.56 11.69 -0.32
N ILE A 29 12.70 11.61 0.71
CA ILE A 29 12.57 10.43 1.58
C ILE A 29 12.09 9.23 0.76
N SER A 30 11.06 9.41 -0.07
CA SER A 30 10.55 8.34 -0.93
C SER A 30 11.61 7.84 -1.92
N ARG A 31 12.40 8.75 -2.51
CA ARG A 31 13.52 8.40 -3.40
C ARG A 31 14.62 7.65 -2.66
N TRP A 32 14.93 8.04 -1.43
CA TRP A 32 15.91 7.35 -0.60
C TRP A 32 15.44 5.93 -0.22
N LEU A 33 14.18 5.79 0.21
CA LEU A 33 13.58 4.48 0.52
C LEU A 33 13.51 3.57 -0.71
N TYR A 34 13.16 4.11 -1.88
CA TYR A 34 13.16 3.36 -3.14
C TYR A 34 14.52 2.75 -3.46
N ALA A 35 15.61 3.51 -3.22
CA ALA A 35 16.99 3.12 -3.49
C ALA A 35 17.63 2.28 -2.35
N LEU A 36 16.96 2.19 -1.19
CA LEU A 36 17.47 1.45 -0.05
C LEU A 36 17.47 -0.05 -0.37
N THR A 37 18.63 -0.68 -0.23
CA THR A 37 18.81 -2.11 -0.45
C THR A 37 19.36 -2.81 0.79
N HIS A 38 18.99 -4.07 0.97
CA HIS A 38 19.47 -4.96 2.01
C HIS A 38 19.85 -6.30 1.38
N HIS A 39 21.10 -6.73 1.54
CA HIS A 39 21.65 -7.93 0.88
C HIS A 39 21.41 -7.97 -0.65
N GLY A 40 21.51 -6.80 -1.31
CA GLY A 40 21.34 -6.69 -2.77
C GLY A 40 19.88 -6.70 -3.25
N GLN A 41 18.91 -6.79 -2.34
CA GLN A 41 17.48 -6.71 -2.65
C GLN A 41 16.90 -5.39 -2.14
N ALA A 42 15.77 -4.97 -2.70
CA ALA A 42 15.03 -3.82 -2.16
C ALA A 42 14.73 -4.02 -0.67
N ALA A 43 15.02 -3.02 0.16
CA ALA A 43 14.77 -3.12 1.59
C ALA A 43 13.29 -2.91 1.95
N VAL A 44 12.53 -2.23 1.08
CA VAL A 44 11.10 -1.94 1.25
C VAL A 44 10.37 -1.94 -0.10
N ASP A 45 9.11 -2.36 -0.06
CA ASP A 45 8.20 -2.41 -1.22
C ASP A 45 7.32 -1.17 -1.37
N GLY A 46 7.36 -0.27 -0.38
CA GLY A 46 6.49 0.90 -0.38
C GLY A 46 6.51 1.66 0.94
N ILE A 47 5.58 2.62 1.04
CA ILE A 47 5.40 3.47 2.20
C ILE A 47 3.94 3.51 2.62
N GLU A 48 3.72 3.62 3.93
CA GLU A 48 2.42 3.83 4.55
C GLU A 48 2.40 5.21 5.22
N SER A 49 1.32 5.96 5.04
CA SER A 49 1.14 7.28 5.63
C SER A 49 -0.32 7.55 5.95
N ASP A 50 -0.60 8.40 6.93
CA ASP A 50 -1.95 8.91 7.16
C ASP A 50 -2.36 9.90 6.08
N SER A 51 -3.65 9.89 5.71
CA SER A 51 -4.24 10.90 4.84
C SER A 51 -4.18 12.28 5.49
N ARG A 52 -3.76 13.26 4.70
CA ARG A 52 -3.74 14.68 5.08
C ARG A 52 -5.13 15.32 5.17
N HIS A 53 -6.17 14.65 4.65
CA HIS A 53 -7.51 15.22 4.51
C HIS A 53 -8.41 15.02 5.75
N GLY A 54 -7.86 14.47 6.84
CA GLY A 54 -8.56 14.40 8.15
C GLY A 54 -9.35 13.11 8.36
N ASP A 55 -9.54 12.31 7.32
CA ASP A 55 -10.41 11.12 7.36
C ASP A 55 -9.77 9.89 8.05
N GLN A 56 -8.60 10.05 8.69
CA GLN A 56 -7.76 8.96 9.23
C GLN A 56 -7.53 7.80 8.23
N LEU A 57 -7.62 8.11 6.93
CA LEU A 57 -7.48 7.11 5.90
C LEU A 57 -6.01 6.75 5.76
N ARG A 58 -5.70 5.47 5.92
CA ARG A 58 -4.36 4.95 5.69
C ARG A 58 -4.09 4.90 4.19
N MET A 59 -3.11 5.67 3.74
CA MET A 59 -2.63 5.65 2.36
C MET A 59 -1.41 4.73 2.26
N ARG A 60 -1.32 4.02 1.14
CA ARG A 60 -0.17 3.18 0.79
C ARG A 60 0.29 3.53 -0.61
N ALA A 61 1.58 3.67 -0.78
CA ALA A 61 2.22 3.76 -2.09
C ALA A 61 3.18 2.59 -2.23
N LEU A 62 3.09 1.87 -3.35
CA LEU A 62 3.96 0.75 -3.69
C LEU A 62 5.04 1.23 -4.66
N TYR A 63 6.23 0.66 -4.55
CA TYR A 63 7.34 0.91 -5.46
C TYR A 63 7.38 -0.15 -6.54
N GLU A 64 7.26 0.28 -7.79
CA GLU A 64 7.50 -0.55 -8.96
C GLU A 64 8.95 -0.33 -9.43
N ARG A 65 9.65 -1.42 -9.69
CA ARG A 65 11.03 -1.42 -10.19
C ARG A 65 11.09 -2.15 -11.52
N ALA A 66 12.00 -1.72 -12.37
CA ALA A 66 12.18 -2.33 -13.68
C ALA A 66 12.59 -3.81 -13.64
N ALA A 67 13.14 -4.27 -12.52
CA ALA A 67 13.53 -5.67 -12.30
C ALA A 67 12.41 -6.50 -11.63
N ASP A 68 11.28 -5.88 -11.27
CA ASP A 68 10.18 -6.61 -10.66
C ASP A 68 9.54 -7.55 -11.70
N PRO A 69 9.17 -8.78 -11.30
CA PRO A 69 8.43 -9.68 -12.16
C PRO A 69 7.02 -9.16 -12.45
N ASP A 70 6.44 -9.63 -13.56
CA ASP A 70 5.05 -9.29 -13.95
C ASP A 70 4.01 -9.65 -12.87
N ILE A 71 4.32 -10.66 -12.04
CA ILE A 71 3.51 -11.08 -10.89
C ILE A 71 4.38 -10.98 -9.64
N SER A 72 3.90 -10.22 -8.65
CA SER A 72 4.62 -10.06 -7.38
C SER A 72 4.85 -11.41 -6.69
N PRO A 73 6.06 -11.69 -6.17
CA PRO A 73 6.34 -12.91 -5.42
C PRO A 73 5.60 -13.00 -4.08
N HIS A 74 4.91 -11.93 -3.67
CA HIS A 74 4.06 -11.90 -2.48
C HIS A 74 2.61 -12.35 -2.75
N ILE A 75 2.28 -12.67 -4.01
CA ILE A 75 0.98 -13.22 -4.38
C ILE A 75 1.11 -14.74 -4.41
N ASP A 76 0.64 -15.39 -3.35
CA ASP A 76 0.75 -16.84 -3.16
C ASP A 76 -0.26 -17.64 -4.01
N VAL A 77 -1.37 -17.02 -4.42
CA VAL A 77 -2.47 -17.68 -5.13
C VAL A 77 -2.93 -16.83 -6.30
N VAL A 78 -2.64 -17.31 -7.51
CA VAL A 78 -3.25 -16.82 -8.75
C VAL A 78 -4.18 -17.94 -9.22
N ASP A 79 -5.33 -18.06 -8.55
CA ASP A 79 -6.39 -18.97 -8.99
C ASP A 79 -7.51 -18.16 -9.64
N HIS A 80 -7.91 -18.59 -10.83
CA HIS A 80 -9.03 -18.01 -11.56
C HIS A 80 -10.23 -18.92 -11.34
N CYS A 81 -10.87 -18.78 -10.18
CA CYS A 81 -12.12 -19.47 -9.91
C CYS A 81 -13.33 -18.59 -10.27
N PRO A 82 -14.43 -19.19 -10.76
CA PRO A 82 -15.70 -18.49 -10.84
C PRO A 82 -16.09 -17.97 -9.45
N ILE A 83 -16.55 -16.72 -9.38
CA ILE A 83 -17.14 -16.20 -8.14
C ILE A 83 -18.51 -16.85 -7.99
N ASP A 84 -18.67 -17.66 -6.93
CA ASP A 84 -19.95 -18.25 -6.57
C ASP A 84 -20.86 -17.18 -5.96
N ALA A 85 -22.17 -17.22 -6.27
CA ALA A 85 -23.18 -16.40 -5.62
C ALA A 85 -23.20 -16.61 -4.09
N ALA A 86 -22.75 -17.77 -3.61
CA ALA A 86 -22.60 -18.08 -2.19
C ALA A 86 -21.30 -17.52 -1.56
N ASP A 87 -20.43 -16.84 -2.31
CA ASP A 87 -19.19 -16.28 -1.78
C ASP A 87 -19.49 -15.18 -0.72
N PRO A 88 -19.01 -15.34 0.53
CA PRO A 88 -19.27 -14.36 1.58
C PRO A 88 -18.66 -12.98 1.29
N GLN A 89 -17.57 -12.91 0.53
CA GLN A 89 -16.99 -11.64 0.10
C GLN A 89 -17.86 -10.95 -0.95
N LEU A 90 -18.45 -11.70 -1.88
CA LEU A 90 -19.42 -11.17 -2.83
C LEU A 90 -20.66 -10.62 -2.11
N ALA A 91 -21.25 -11.40 -1.19
CA ALA A 91 -22.40 -10.97 -0.41
C ALA A 91 -22.13 -9.67 0.38
N ARG A 92 -20.92 -9.56 0.97
CA ARG A 92 -20.48 -8.35 1.67
C ARG A 92 -20.35 -7.16 0.72
N ALA A 93 -19.77 -7.35 -0.46
CA ALA A 93 -19.60 -6.29 -1.44
C ALA A 93 -20.95 -5.77 -1.94
N LEU A 94 -21.89 -6.66 -2.26
CA LEU A 94 -23.25 -6.33 -2.67
C LEU A 94 -23.99 -5.52 -1.59
N THR A 95 -23.86 -5.94 -0.32
CA THR A 95 -24.45 -5.21 0.82
C THR A 95 -23.88 -3.80 0.96
N LEU A 96 -22.56 -3.65 0.85
CA LEU A 96 -21.90 -2.34 0.97
C LEU A 96 -22.31 -1.38 -0.16
N LEU A 97 -22.63 -1.92 -1.33
CA LEU A 97 -23.00 -1.15 -2.51
C LEU A 97 -24.52 -1.00 -2.69
N GLY A 98 -25.33 -1.65 -1.85
CA GLY A 98 -26.79 -1.66 -1.97
C GLY A 98 -27.27 -2.37 -3.24
N LEU A 99 -26.56 -3.41 -3.67
CA LEU A 99 -26.84 -4.17 -4.89
C LEU A 99 -27.42 -5.55 -4.54
N GLU A 100 -28.18 -6.10 -5.47
CA GLU A 100 -28.70 -7.47 -5.41
C GLU A 100 -28.11 -8.31 -6.54
N TRP A 101 -27.89 -9.59 -6.26
CA TRP A 101 -27.41 -10.53 -7.28
C TRP A 101 -28.57 -11.06 -8.10
N THR A 102 -28.54 -10.85 -9.41
CA THR A 102 -29.48 -11.46 -10.35
C THR A 102 -28.77 -12.60 -11.09
N PRO A 103 -29.10 -13.87 -10.82
CA PRO A 103 -28.58 -14.96 -11.63
C PRO A 103 -29.10 -14.83 -13.08
N ALA A 104 -28.26 -15.21 -14.05
CA ALA A 104 -28.62 -15.26 -15.46
C ALA A 104 -29.54 -16.45 -15.78
#